data_AF-A0A1I5DEQ0-F1
#
_entry.id   AF-A0A1I5DEQ0-F1
#
_cell.length_a   1.000
_cell.length_b   1.000
_cell.length_c   1.000
_cell.angle_alpha   90.00
_cell.angle_beta   90.00
_cell.angle_gamma   90.00
#
_symmetry.space_group_name_H-M   'P 1'
#
loop_
_entity.id
_entity.type
_entity.pdbx_description
1 polymer ?
#
loop_
_entity_poly.entity_id
_entity_poly.type
_entity_poly.pdbx_seq_one_letter_code
_entity_poly.pdbx_strand_id
1 'polypeptide(L)'
;MMTVNEVSKIAGVSIRTLQYYDQIGLLKPAEYTESGYRLYDDTAMERLQQILLFRELEFPLKEIKDIVDNPDFDKEKVLDQQIELLTLKKEHLENLIAFAREIKTTGGRKMDFSVFDNSKIEEYAKKAKEEWGNTAAYKDFEKKSAGRTKEDEKQLWAEFMQLFAKLGEVKNDSPDSAAAQSIVKEIQNYISENFYKCDNKILLGLGQAYASGGEFTENIDKVGGAGTGAFAFEAIKAYCK
;
A
#
# COMPACT_ATOMS: atom_id res chain seq x y z
N MET A 1 -20.36 -17.70 -22.96
CA MET A 1 -19.77 -16.50 -23.58
C MET A 1 -20.82 -15.41 -23.67
N MET A 2 -20.47 -14.20 -23.26
CA MET A 2 -21.33 -13.01 -23.27
C MET A 2 -20.69 -11.92 -24.13
N THR A 3 -21.51 -11.20 -24.88
CA THR A 3 -21.05 -10.02 -25.64
C THR A 3 -20.79 -8.84 -24.71
N VAL A 4 -19.97 -7.88 -25.15
CA VAL A 4 -19.72 -6.62 -24.42
C VAL A 4 -21.01 -5.87 -24.04
N ASN A 5 -22.06 -5.97 -24.86
CA ASN A 5 -23.35 -5.34 -24.59
C ASN A 5 -24.09 -6.01 -23.43
N GLU A 6 -24.06 -7.34 -23.35
CA GLU A 6 -24.69 -8.10 -22.26
C GLU A 6 -23.93 -7.86 -20.96
N VAL A 7 -22.60 -7.92 -21.00
CA VAL A 7 -21.74 -7.62 -19.83
C VAL A 7 -21.98 -6.20 -19.33
N SER A 8 -22.06 -5.21 -20.23
CA SER A 8 -22.33 -3.82 -19.86
C SER A 8 -23.66 -3.66 -19.12
N LYS A 9 -24.72 -4.35 -19.58
CA LYS A 9 -26.05 -4.30 -18.95
C LYS A 9 -26.07 -4.98 -17.57
N ILE A 10 -25.42 -6.13 -17.44
CA ILE A 10 -25.42 -6.91 -16.20
C ILE A 10 -24.55 -6.26 -15.13
N ALA A 11 -23.35 -5.82 -15.50
CA ALA A 11 -22.41 -5.22 -14.56
C ALA A 11 -22.71 -3.74 -14.25
N GLY A 12 -23.61 -3.09 -15.01
CA GLY A 12 -23.86 -1.65 -14.88
C GLY A 12 -22.68 -0.77 -15.31
N VAL A 13 -21.74 -1.33 -16.07
CA VAL A 13 -20.51 -0.66 -16.53
C VAL A 13 -20.66 -0.25 -17.98
N SER A 14 -20.26 0.96 -18.35
CA SER A 14 -20.36 1.40 -19.74
C SER A 14 -19.50 0.54 -20.68
N ILE A 15 -19.96 0.32 -21.92
CA ILE A 15 -19.17 -0.35 -22.97
C ILE A 15 -17.79 0.30 -23.13
N ARG A 16 -17.72 1.64 -23.07
CA ARG A 16 -16.47 2.40 -23.15
C ARG A 16 -15.51 2.04 -22.01
N THR A 17 -16.03 1.83 -20.79
CA THR A 17 -15.22 1.39 -19.65
C THR A 17 -14.69 -0.02 -19.86
N LEU A 18 -15.51 -0.96 -20.34
CA LEU A 18 -15.07 -2.33 -20.65
C LEU A 18 -14.00 -2.35 -21.76
N GLN A 19 -14.17 -1.53 -22.80
CA GLN A 19 -13.16 -1.33 -23.85
C GLN A 19 -11.87 -0.74 -23.30
N TYR A 20 -11.98 0.21 -22.37
CA TYR A 20 -10.81 0.81 -21.72
C TYR A 20 -10.08 -0.22 -20.84
N TYR A 21 -10.81 -1.06 -20.09
CA TYR A 21 -10.20 -2.13 -19.31
C TYR A 21 -9.47 -3.14 -20.18
N ASP A 22 -10.00 -3.47 -21.36
CA ASP A 22 -9.29 -4.28 -22.35
C ASP A 22 -8.03 -3.56 -22.86
N GLN A 23 -8.15 -2.28 -23.24
CA GLN A 23 -7.03 -1.46 -23.73
C GLN A 23 -5.85 -1.40 -22.75
N ILE A 24 -6.11 -1.27 -21.45
CA ILE A 24 -5.07 -1.24 -20.41
C ILE A 24 -4.68 -2.66 -19.92
N GLY A 25 -5.27 -3.70 -20.50
CA GLY A 25 -5.02 -5.10 -20.14
C GLY A 25 -5.52 -5.49 -18.75
N LEU A 26 -6.43 -4.72 -18.16
CA LEU A 26 -7.05 -5.00 -16.87
C LEU A 26 -8.12 -6.10 -16.99
N LEU A 27 -8.93 -6.07 -18.04
CA LEU A 27 -9.94 -7.09 -18.32
C LEU A 27 -9.96 -7.40 -19.81
N LYS A 28 -9.36 -8.54 -20.19
CA LYS A 28 -9.34 -8.99 -21.58
C LYS A 28 -10.57 -9.83 -21.89
N PRO A 29 -11.15 -9.72 -23.10
CA PRO A 29 -12.11 -10.71 -23.56
C PRO A 29 -11.43 -12.07 -23.69
N ALA A 30 -12.21 -13.13 -23.50
CA ALA A 30 -11.75 -14.50 -23.72
C ALA A 30 -11.58 -14.78 -25.21
N GLU A 31 -12.49 -14.25 -26.03
CA GLU A 31 -12.48 -14.42 -27.48
C GLU A 31 -12.99 -13.19 -28.22
N TYR A 32 -12.80 -13.18 -29.53
CA TYR A 32 -13.43 -12.24 -30.45
C TYR A 32 -14.29 -13.03 -31.43
N THR A 33 -15.48 -12.53 -31.75
CA THR A 33 -16.28 -13.08 -32.85
C THR A 33 -15.58 -12.86 -34.20
N GLU A 34 -16.02 -13.56 -35.24
CA GLU A 34 -15.51 -13.34 -36.61
C GLU A 34 -15.62 -11.88 -37.08
N SER A 35 -16.61 -11.15 -36.58
CA SER A 35 -16.81 -9.71 -36.88
C SER A 35 -16.03 -8.78 -35.93
N GLY A 36 -15.19 -9.32 -35.03
CA GLY A 36 -14.35 -8.57 -34.11
C GLY A 36 -15.02 -8.13 -32.79
N TYR A 37 -16.20 -8.66 -32.45
CA TYR A 37 -16.87 -8.34 -31.18
C TYR A 37 -16.26 -9.09 -30.01
N ARG A 38 -16.09 -8.42 -28.88
CA ARG A 38 -15.55 -9.00 -27.63
C ARG A 38 -16.53 -9.99 -27.01
N LEU A 39 -16.01 -11.15 -26.63
CA LEU A 39 -16.72 -12.19 -25.89
C LEU A 39 -16.04 -12.43 -24.54
N TYR A 40 -16.85 -12.52 -23.49
CA TYR A 40 -16.41 -12.73 -22.11
C TYR A 40 -16.96 -14.07 -21.60
N ASP A 41 -16.09 -14.90 -21.05
CA ASP A 41 -16.45 -16.14 -20.36
C ASP A 41 -16.69 -15.89 -18.86
N ASP A 42 -17.00 -16.95 -18.13
CA ASP A 42 -17.26 -16.87 -16.69
C ASP A 42 -16.02 -16.41 -15.91
N THR A 43 -14.82 -16.79 -16.35
CA THR A 43 -13.56 -16.33 -15.74
C THR A 43 -13.35 -14.83 -15.90
N ALA A 44 -13.66 -14.27 -17.06
CA ALA A 44 -13.63 -12.83 -17.27
C ALA A 44 -14.71 -12.11 -16.44
N MET A 45 -15.87 -12.74 -16.25
CA MET A 45 -16.93 -12.19 -15.38
C MET A 45 -16.52 -12.19 -13.91
N GLU A 46 -15.91 -13.26 -13.39
CA GLU A 46 -15.34 -13.30 -12.03
C GLU A 46 -14.29 -12.19 -11.84
N ARG A 47 -13.39 -12.03 -12.82
CA ARG A 47 -12.38 -10.98 -12.78
C ARG A 47 -13.00 -9.59 -12.79
N LEU A 48 -14.06 -9.38 -13.59
CA LEU A 48 -14.80 -8.12 -13.59
C LEU A 48 -15.42 -7.84 -12.22
N GLN A 49 -16.01 -8.83 -11.55
CA GLN A 49 -16.54 -8.65 -10.18
C GLN A 49 -15.46 -8.17 -9.21
N GLN A 50 -14.27 -8.80 -9.23
CA GLN A 50 -13.14 -8.40 -8.39
C GLN A 50 -12.69 -6.95 -8.69
N ILE A 51 -12.56 -6.61 -9.97
CA ILE A 51 -12.22 -5.24 -10.39
C ILE A 51 -13.22 -4.24 -9.82
N LEU A 52 -14.53 -4.53 -9.92
CA LEU A 52 -15.56 -3.61 -9.47
C LEU A 52 -15.59 -3.42 -7.95
N LEU A 53 -15.33 -4.47 -7.16
CA LEU A 53 -15.17 -4.33 -5.71
C LEU A 53 -14.01 -3.41 -5.34
N PHE A 54 -12.86 -3.58 -5.98
CA PHE A 54 -11.73 -2.66 -5.77
C PHE A 54 -12.04 -1.22 -6.22
N ARG A 55 -12.84 -1.05 -7.27
CA ARG A 55 -13.27 0.29 -7.71
C ARG A 55 -14.18 0.98 -6.71
N GLU A 56 -15.05 0.24 -6.04
CA GLU A 56 -15.89 0.77 -4.94
C GLU A 56 -15.05 1.17 -3.72
N LEU A 57 -13.93 0.48 -3.53
CA LEU A 57 -12.91 0.83 -2.54
C LEU A 57 -11.98 1.98 -2.99
N GLU A 58 -12.21 2.56 -4.17
CA GLU A 58 -11.49 3.70 -4.75
C GLU A 58 -10.04 3.40 -5.13
N PHE A 59 -9.70 2.14 -5.36
CA PHE A 59 -8.37 1.76 -5.80
C PHE A 59 -8.09 2.26 -7.24
N PRO A 60 -6.91 2.81 -7.52
CA PRO A 60 -6.47 3.14 -8.87
C PRO A 60 -6.41 1.91 -9.77
N LEU A 61 -6.88 2.02 -11.01
CA LEU A 61 -6.94 0.88 -11.96
C LEU A 61 -5.61 0.15 -12.17
N LYS A 62 -4.49 0.88 -12.10
CA LYS A 62 -3.15 0.31 -12.19
C LYS A 62 -2.88 -0.66 -11.03
N GLU A 63 -3.24 -0.27 -9.81
CA GLU A 63 -3.03 -1.09 -8.60
C GLU A 63 -3.95 -2.30 -8.60
N ILE A 64 -5.20 -2.10 -9.03
CA ILE A 64 -6.15 -3.22 -9.21
C ILE A 64 -5.54 -4.24 -10.15
N LYS A 65 -4.99 -3.80 -11.29
CA LYS A 65 -4.32 -4.67 -12.26
C LYS A 65 -3.18 -5.46 -11.62
N ASP A 66 -2.30 -4.78 -10.89
CA ASP A 66 -1.13 -5.40 -10.25
C ASP A 66 -1.55 -6.46 -9.22
N ILE A 67 -2.65 -6.23 -8.49
CA ILE A 67 -3.21 -7.18 -7.52
C ILE A 67 -3.84 -8.39 -8.22
N VAL A 68 -4.74 -8.18 -9.19
CA VAL A 68 -5.48 -9.29 -9.83
C VAL A 68 -4.63 -10.11 -10.81
N ASP A 69 -3.49 -9.58 -11.26
CA ASP A 69 -2.51 -10.31 -12.08
C ASP A 69 -1.47 -11.05 -11.23
N ASN A 70 -1.47 -10.87 -9.90
CA ASN A 70 -0.50 -11.53 -9.03
C ASN A 70 -0.74 -13.05 -9.02
N PRO A 71 0.26 -13.89 -9.35
CA PRO A 71 0.11 -15.34 -9.29
C PRO A 71 -0.17 -15.87 -7.88
N ASP A 72 0.25 -15.14 -6.86
CA ASP A 72 0.01 -15.46 -5.44
C ASP A 72 -1.29 -14.81 -4.92
N PHE A 73 -2.20 -14.41 -5.81
CA PHE A 73 -3.48 -13.80 -5.45
C PHE A 73 -4.41 -14.81 -4.77
N ASP A 74 -4.56 -14.66 -3.45
CA ASP A 74 -5.54 -15.41 -2.67
C ASP A 74 -6.90 -14.70 -2.72
N LYS A 75 -7.79 -15.22 -3.57
CA LYS A 75 -9.12 -14.65 -3.82
C LYS A 75 -9.95 -14.52 -2.54
N GLU A 76 -9.94 -15.54 -1.68
CA GLU A 76 -10.77 -15.59 -0.46
C GLU A 76 -10.26 -14.56 0.56
N LYS A 77 -8.95 -14.55 0.82
CA LYS A 77 -8.34 -13.58 1.75
C LYS A 77 -8.58 -12.14 1.30
N VAL A 78 -8.43 -11.86 -0.01
CA VAL A 78 -8.66 -10.53 -0.56
C VAL A 78 -10.12 -10.11 -0.36
N LEU A 79 -11.08 -11.01 -0.63
CA LEU A 79 -12.49 -10.74 -0.42
C LEU A 79 -12.81 -10.44 1.05
N ASP A 80 -12.26 -11.21 2.00
CA ASP A 80 -12.43 -10.94 3.44
C ASP A 80 -11.93 -9.53 3.81
N GLN A 81 -10.76 -9.14 3.30
CA GLN A 81 -10.19 -7.82 3.57
C GLN A 81 -10.98 -6.69 2.88
N GLN A 82 -11.52 -6.93 1.69
CA GLN A 82 -12.45 -6.01 1.03
C GLN A 82 -13.74 -5.83 1.82
N ILE A 83 -14.31 -6.93 2.35
CA ILE A 83 -15.51 -6.91 3.21
C ILE A 83 -15.26 -6.09 4.48
N GLU A 84 -14.11 -6.28 5.13
CA GLU A 84 -13.73 -5.51 6.32
C GLU A 84 -13.61 -4.01 5.99
N LEU A 85 -12.92 -3.66 4.89
CA LEU A 85 -12.76 -2.26 4.49
C LEU A 85 -14.11 -1.60 4.14
N LEU A 86 -15.01 -2.33 3.47
CA LEU A 86 -16.37 -1.88 3.21
C LEU A 86 -17.17 -1.71 4.51
N THR A 87 -16.97 -2.58 5.49
CA THR A 87 -17.62 -2.49 6.81
C THR A 87 -17.15 -1.25 7.56
N LEU A 88 -15.85 -0.97 7.58
CA LEU A 88 -15.30 0.25 8.19
C LEU A 88 -15.82 1.52 7.48
N LYS A 89 -15.88 1.52 6.14
CA LYS A 89 -16.49 2.63 5.37
C LYS A 89 -17.97 2.80 5.72
N LYS A 90 -18.72 1.71 5.86
CA LYS A 90 -20.14 1.74 6.29
C LYS A 90 -20.28 2.37 7.67
N GLU A 91 -19.51 1.94 8.65
CA GLU A 91 -19.55 2.50 10.01
C GLU A 91 -19.25 4.01 10.01
N HIS A 92 -18.24 4.43 9.24
CA HIS A 92 -17.91 5.84 9.09
C HIS A 92 -19.06 6.64 8.44
N LEU A 93 -19.68 6.12 7.39
CA LEU A 93 -20.85 6.74 6.76
C LEU A 93 -22.06 6.82 7.72
N GLU A 94 -22.30 5.79 8.52
CA GLU A 94 -23.36 5.80 9.55
C GLU A 94 -23.12 6.89 10.60
N ASN A 95 -21.87 7.06 11.04
CA ASN A 95 -21.47 8.13 11.96
C ASN A 95 -21.66 9.53 11.33
N LEU A 96 -21.26 9.71 10.08
CA LEU A 96 -21.48 10.97 9.34
C LEU A 96 -22.96 11.28 9.16
N ILE A 97 -23.79 10.28 8.86
CA ILE A 97 -25.25 10.45 8.75
C ILE A 97 -25.86 10.87 10.09
N ALA A 98 -25.43 10.25 11.20
CA ALA A 98 -25.88 10.61 12.54
C ALA A 98 -25.51 12.06 12.87
N PHE A 99 -24.27 12.45 12.59
CA PHE A 99 -23.79 13.82 12.78
C PHE A 99 -24.55 14.84 11.93
N ALA A 100 -24.81 14.55 10.66
CA ALA A 100 -25.60 15.42 9.79
C ALA A 100 -27.04 15.63 10.30
N ARG A 101 -27.68 14.58 10.84
CA ARG A 101 -29.01 14.67 11.48
C ARG A 101 -28.98 15.55 12.72
N GLU A 102 -27.91 15.48 13.50
CA GLU A 102 -27.72 16.30 14.70
C GLU A 102 -27.47 17.77 14.34
N ILE A 103 -26.66 18.06 13.32
CA ILE A 103 -26.48 19.42 12.77
C ILE A 103 -27.83 20.01 12.36
N LYS A 104 -28.65 19.24 11.63
CA LYS A 104 -29.98 19.66 11.19
C LYS A 104 -30.89 20.04 12.37
N THR A 105 -30.74 19.36 13.50
CA THR A 105 -31.56 19.59 14.71
C THR A 105 -31.04 20.75 15.56
N THR A 106 -29.72 20.89 15.66
CA THR A 106 -29.06 21.87 16.55
C THR A 106 -28.72 23.20 15.87
N GLY A 107 -28.84 23.27 14.53
CA GLY A 107 -28.44 24.44 13.75
C GLY A 107 -26.92 24.62 13.65
N GLY A 108 -26.14 23.52 13.70
CA GLY A 108 -24.69 23.55 13.55
C GLY A 108 -23.91 24.01 14.79
N ARG A 109 -24.51 23.97 15.99
CA ARG A 109 -23.84 24.36 17.25
C ARG A 109 -22.86 23.32 17.80
N LYS A 110 -22.90 22.09 17.26
CA LYS A 110 -21.96 21.03 17.64
C LYS A 110 -20.69 21.15 16.80
N MET A 111 -19.57 21.41 17.48
CA MET A 111 -18.24 21.57 16.88
C MET A 111 -17.40 20.32 17.13
N ASP A 112 -17.88 19.16 16.69
CA ASP A 112 -17.14 17.91 16.76
C ASP A 112 -16.76 17.47 15.35
N PHE A 113 -15.50 17.73 14.99
CA PHE A 113 -14.94 17.39 13.68
C PHE A 113 -14.24 16.02 13.67
N SER A 114 -14.14 15.34 14.83
CA SER A 114 -13.52 14.01 14.90
C SER A 114 -14.30 12.96 14.11
N VAL A 115 -15.60 13.19 13.85
CA VAL A 115 -16.46 12.31 13.03
C VAL A 115 -15.96 12.20 11.58
N PHE A 116 -15.17 13.17 11.10
CA PHE A 116 -14.57 13.12 9.76
C PHE A 116 -13.23 12.36 9.73
N ASP A 117 -12.70 11.93 10.88
CA ASP A 117 -11.47 11.13 10.93
C ASP A 117 -11.71 9.76 10.27
N ASN A 118 -10.87 9.47 9.27
CA ASN A 118 -10.85 8.23 8.50
C ASN A 118 -9.52 7.48 8.65
N SER A 119 -8.66 7.88 9.58
CA SER A 119 -7.32 7.32 9.80
C SER A 119 -7.31 5.78 9.91
N LYS A 120 -8.26 5.20 10.64
CA LYS A 120 -8.44 3.74 10.76
C LYS A 120 -8.70 3.07 9.41
N ILE A 121 -9.48 3.70 8.54
CA ILE A 121 -9.79 3.21 7.18
C ILE A 121 -8.54 3.31 6.31
N GLU A 122 -7.82 4.43 6.37
CA GLU A 122 -6.60 4.65 5.59
C GLU A 122 -5.47 3.68 5.99
N GLU A 123 -5.29 3.47 7.30
CA GLU A 123 -4.30 2.53 7.83
C GLU A 123 -4.62 1.09 7.43
N TYR A 124 -5.89 0.67 7.56
CA TYR A 124 -6.31 -0.66 7.16
C TYR A 124 -6.16 -0.86 5.65
N ALA A 125 -6.58 0.11 4.83
CA ALA A 125 -6.44 0.05 3.38
C ALA A 125 -4.97 -0.03 2.95
N LYS A 126 -4.08 0.70 3.62
CA LYS A 126 -2.63 0.64 3.37
C LYS A 126 -2.06 -0.73 3.70
N LYS A 127 -2.36 -1.28 4.88
CA LYS A 127 -1.92 -2.62 5.29
C LYS A 127 -2.43 -3.66 4.31
N ALA A 128 -3.74 -3.69 4.06
CA ALA A 128 -4.36 -4.63 3.13
C ALA A 128 -3.73 -4.53 1.73
N LYS A 129 -3.43 -3.33 1.24
CA LYS A 129 -2.72 -3.11 -0.03
C LYS A 129 -1.30 -3.67 -0.04
N GLU A 130 -0.56 -3.53 1.06
CA GLU A 130 0.78 -4.12 1.21
C GLU A 130 0.71 -5.66 1.17
N GLU A 131 -0.34 -6.25 1.75
CA GLU A 131 -0.58 -7.70 1.71
C GLU A 131 -1.04 -8.18 0.32
N TRP A 132 -1.97 -7.45 -0.31
CA TRP A 132 -2.50 -7.76 -1.66
C TRP A 132 -1.44 -7.66 -2.75
N GLY A 133 -0.39 -6.86 -2.52
CA GLY A 133 0.77 -6.78 -3.38
C GLY A 133 1.67 -8.02 -3.37
N ASN A 134 1.41 -9.01 -2.49
CA ASN A 134 2.14 -10.26 -2.26
C ASN A 134 3.61 -10.23 -2.71
N THR A 135 4.36 -9.29 -2.14
CA THR A 135 5.78 -9.19 -2.44
C THR A 135 6.52 -10.31 -1.71
N ALA A 136 7.60 -10.82 -2.30
CA ALA A 136 8.50 -11.74 -1.60
C ALA A 136 8.95 -11.16 -0.24
N ALA A 137 9.01 -9.83 -0.12
CA ALA A 137 9.30 -9.14 1.12
C ALA A 137 8.23 -9.35 2.20
N TYR A 138 6.94 -9.28 1.86
CA TYR A 138 5.87 -9.50 2.84
C TYR A 138 5.85 -10.95 3.36
N LYS A 139 6.02 -11.94 2.48
CA LYS A 139 6.14 -13.36 2.88
C LYS A 139 7.36 -13.61 3.77
N ASP A 140 8.48 -12.97 3.48
CA ASP A 140 9.71 -13.08 4.28
C ASP A 140 9.53 -12.40 5.65
N PHE A 141 8.80 -11.28 5.70
CA PHE A 141 8.42 -10.60 6.94
C PHE A 141 7.52 -11.42 7.85
N GLU A 142 6.44 -12.02 7.34
CA GLU A 142 5.60 -12.90 8.15
C GLU A 142 6.40 -14.06 8.73
N LYS A 143 7.25 -14.70 7.91
CA LYS A 143 8.09 -15.82 8.37
C LYS A 143 9.08 -15.39 9.46
N LYS A 144 9.69 -14.21 9.30
CA LYS A 144 10.71 -13.70 10.24
C LYS A 144 10.09 -13.13 11.51
N SER A 145 8.89 -12.57 11.44
CA SER A 145 8.16 -12.01 12.58
C SER A 145 7.37 -13.05 13.38
N ALA A 146 7.13 -14.23 12.82
CA ALA A 146 6.46 -15.34 13.49
C ALA A 146 7.12 -15.68 14.85
N GLY A 147 6.34 -15.56 15.93
CA GLY A 147 6.77 -15.90 17.28
C GLY A 147 7.52 -14.81 18.05
N ARG A 148 7.66 -13.59 17.50
CA ARG A 148 8.24 -12.46 18.23
C ARG A 148 7.31 -11.97 19.33
N THR A 149 7.90 -11.64 20.47
CA THR A 149 7.21 -10.93 21.55
C THR A 149 7.30 -9.42 21.34
N LYS A 150 6.49 -8.66 22.08
CA LYS A 150 6.57 -7.20 22.09
C LYS A 150 7.94 -6.67 22.55
N GLU A 151 8.64 -7.41 23.41
CA GLU A 151 9.99 -7.00 23.85
C GLU A 151 11.01 -7.23 22.75
N ASP A 152 10.88 -8.32 21.97
CA ASP A 152 11.74 -8.58 20.80
C ASP A 152 11.56 -7.49 19.74
N GLU A 153 10.31 -7.07 19.46
CA GLU A 153 10.04 -5.99 18.52
C GLU A 153 10.64 -4.65 18.97
N LYS A 154 10.52 -4.35 20.26
CA LYS A 154 11.09 -3.13 20.85
C LYS A 154 12.62 -3.13 20.80
N GLN A 155 13.26 -4.28 21.06
CA GLN A 155 14.70 -4.43 20.97
C GLN A 155 15.18 -4.27 19.52
N LEU A 156 14.52 -4.94 18.57
CA LEU A 156 14.83 -4.82 17.15
C LEU A 156 14.67 -3.37 16.64
N TRP A 157 13.65 -2.66 17.12
CA TRP A 157 13.47 -1.25 16.78
C TRP A 157 14.59 -0.39 17.36
N ALA A 158 14.98 -0.60 18.61
CA ALA A 158 16.07 0.15 19.24
C ALA A 158 17.40 -0.06 18.51
N GLU A 159 17.74 -1.31 18.17
CA GLU A 159 18.94 -1.66 17.39
C GLU A 159 18.92 -1.03 15.99
N PHE A 160 17.77 -1.04 15.33
CA PHE A 160 17.62 -0.41 14.02
C PHE A 160 17.87 1.11 14.09
N MET A 161 17.32 1.79 15.09
CA MET A 161 17.49 3.24 15.26
C MET A 161 18.92 3.64 15.63
N GLN A 162 19.71 2.74 16.23
CA GLN A 162 21.15 2.99 16.47
C GLN A 162 21.93 3.12 15.15
N LEU A 163 21.51 2.46 14.07
CA LEU A 163 22.13 2.62 12.76
C LEU A 163 21.95 4.05 12.22
N PHE A 164 20.79 4.66 12.47
CA PHE A 164 20.54 6.06 12.12
C PHE A 164 21.25 7.04 13.05
N ALA A 165 21.47 6.69 14.32
CA ALA A 165 22.33 7.47 15.20
C ALA A 165 23.76 7.54 14.64
N LYS A 166 24.35 6.40 14.28
CA LYS A 166 25.67 6.34 13.62
C LYS A 166 25.69 7.13 12.31
N LEU A 167 24.64 7.00 11.50
CA LEU A 167 24.55 7.74 10.23
C LEU A 167 24.49 9.26 10.46
N GLY A 168 23.86 9.68 11.56
CA GLY A 168 23.82 11.07 12.01
C GLY A 168 25.20 11.64 12.38
N GLU A 169 26.14 10.81 12.84
CA GLU A 169 27.51 11.23 13.18
C GLU A 169 28.31 11.65 11.93
N VAL A 170 28.02 11.03 10.79
CA VAL A 170 28.71 11.27 9.50
C VAL A 170 27.90 12.14 8.53
N LYS A 171 26.77 12.71 8.98
CA LYS A 171 25.85 13.44 8.09
C LYS A 171 26.39 14.73 7.45
N ASN A 172 27.51 15.24 7.98
CA ASN A 172 28.19 16.41 7.43
C ASN A 172 29.26 16.03 6.40
N ASP A 173 29.57 14.73 6.26
CA ASP A 173 30.46 14.22 5.23
C ASP A 173 29.70 14.08 3.90
N SER A 174 30.42 13.66 2.85
CA SER A 174 29.77 13.34 1.59
C SER A 174 28.86 12.11 1.72
N PRO A 175 27.65 12.10 1.13
CA PRO A 175 26.77 10.93 1.14
C PRO A 175 27.38 9.68 0.52
N ASP A 176 28.35 9.81 -0.38
CA ASP A 176 29.11 8.72 -1.01
C ASP A 176 30.41 8.36 -0.27
N SER A 177 30.66 8.95 0.90
CA SER A 177 31.82 8.64 1.73
C SER A 177 31.84 7.17 2.15
N ALA A 178 33.03 6.59 2.28
CA ALA A 178 33.17 5.19 2.70
C ALA A 178 32.47 4.89 4.03
N ALA A 179 32.45 5.85 4.96
CA ALA A 179 31.76 5.72 6.24
C ALA A 179 30.23 5.68 6.06
N ALA A 180 29.64 6.64 5.32
CA ALA A 180 28.19 6.66 5.05
C ALA A 180 27.74 5.40 4.30
N GLN A 181 28.51 4.97 3.29
CA GLN A 181 28.20 3.79 2.49
C GLN A 181 28.29 2.48 3.29
N SER A 182 29.23 2.38 4.24
CA SER A 182 29.30 1.24 5.16
C SER A 182 28.06 1.14 6.05
N ILE A 183 27.57 2.28 6.57
CA ILE A 183 26.39 2.32 7.44
C ILE A 183 25.12 2.03 6.64
N VAL A 184 25.00 2.53 5.41
CA VAL A 184 23.87 2.18 4.51
C VAL A 184 23.82 0.68 4.24
N LYS A 185 24.98 0.04 4.04
CA LYS A 185 25.06 -1.42 3.91
C LYS A 185 24.63 -2.14 5.19
N GLU A 186 25.04 -1.66 6.36
CA GLU A 186 24.56 -2.19 7.66
C GLU A 186 23.04 -2.08 7.78
N ILE A 187 22.44 -0.94 7.39
CA ILE A 187 20.99 -0.74 7.37
C ILE A 187 20.32 -1.76 6.44
N GLN A 188 20.80 -1.92 5.21
CA GLN A 188 20.24 -2.88 4.25
C GLN A 188 20.32 -4.33 4.77
N ASN A 189 21.46 -4.71 5.34
CA ASN A 189 21.66 -6.05 5.91
C ASN A 189 20.74 -6.29 7.09
N TYR A 190 20.65 -5.33 8.01
CA TYR A 190 19.78 -5.43 9.18
C TYR A 190 18.32 -5.62 8.79
N ILE A 191 17.83 -4.85 7.80
CA ILE A 191 16.47 -5.01 7.29
C ILE A 191 16.30 -6.39 6.64
N SER A 192 17.27 -6.81 5.84
CA SER A 192 17.28 -8.12 5.18
C SER A 192 17.27 -9.28 6.16
N GLU A 193 17.95 -9.16 7.29
CA GLU A 193 18.05 -10.19 8.32
C GLU A 193 16.79 -10.26 9.18
N ASN A 194 16.25 -9.10 9.59
CA ASN A 194 15.23 -9.03 10.63
C ASN A 194 13.82 -8.74 10.13
N PHE A 195 13.63 -8.19 8.94
CA PHE A 195 12.29 -7.88 8.44
C PHE A 195 12.03 -8.65 7.16
N TYR A 196 12.70 -8.30 6.08
CA TYR A 196 12.48 -8.91 4.78
C TYR A 196 13.67 -8.64 3.88
N LYS A 197 13.94 -9.52 2.91
CA LYS A 197 14.99 -9.31 1.91
C LYS A 197 14.89 -7.90 1.29
N CYS A 198 15.85 -7.05 1.64
CA CYS A 198 15.89 -5.65 1.21
C CYS A 198 16.92 -5.50 0.09
N ASP A 199 16.45 -5.57 -1.16
CA ASP A 199 17.29 -5.26 -2.31
C ASP A 199 17.47 -3.74 -2.50
N ASN A 200 18.31 -3.33 -3.45
CA ASN A 200 18.58 -1.91 -3.69
C ASN A 200 17.33 -1.12 -4.11
N LYS A 201 16.34 -1.77 -4.74
CA LYS A 201 15.09 -1.13 -5.14
C LYS A 201 14.22 -0.84 -3.93
N ILE A 202 14.09 -1.80 -3.01
CA ILE A 202 13.39 -1.64 -1.75
C ILE A 202 14.09 -0.60 -0.88
N LEU A 203 15.42 -0.68 -0.76
CA LEU A 203 16.22 0.25 0.03
C LEU A 203 16.04 1.69 -0.47
N LEU A 204 16.03 1.91 -1.79
CA LEU A 204 15.79 3.23 -2.37
C LEU A 204 14.39 3.79 -2.04
N GLY A 205 13.37 2.92 -2.07
CA GLY A 205 12.00 3.30 -1.67
C GLY A 205 11.91 3.67 -0.19
N LEU A 206 12.58 2.91 0.68
CA LEU A 206 12.68 3.22 2.11
C LEU A 206 13.41 4.53 2.36
N GLY A 207 14.51 4.76 1.65
CA GLY A 207 15.24 6.03 1.72
C GLY A 207 14.35 7.24 1.43
N GLN A 208 13.46 7.14 0.43
CA GLN A 208 12.50 8.22 0.16
C GLN A 208 11.56 8.45 1.35
N ALA A 209 11.08 7.39 2.00
CA ALA A 209 10.22 7.51 3.18
C ALA A 209 10.94 8.18 4.36
N TYR A 210 12.24 7.94 4.54
CA TYR A 210 13.05 8.56 5.60
C TYR A 210 13.23 10.07 5.44
N ALA A 211 13.04 10.60 4.23
CA ALA A 211 13.18 12.02 3.91
C ALA A 211 11.84 12.73 3.64
N SER A 212 10.71 12.00 3.65
CA SER A 212 9.40 12.55 3.25
C SER A 212 8.62 13.24 4.38
N GLY A 213 9.18 13.29 5.59
CA GLY A 213 8.48 13.81 6.78
C GLY A 213 7.63 12.75 7.50
N GLY A 214 7.03 13.13 8.62
CA GLY A 214 6.21 12.26 9.47
C GLY A 214 7.01 11.46 10.51
N GLU A 215 6.32 10.60 11.24
CA GLU A 215 6.83 9.94 12.47
C GLU A 215 8.17 9.22 12.29
N PHE A 216 8.37 8.56 11.14
CA PHE A 216 9.62 7.85 10.87
C PHE A 216 10.80 8.81 10.67
N THR A 217 10.59 9.90 9.92
CA THR A 217 11.59 10.95 9.70
C THR A 217 11.91 11.64 11.03
N GLU A 218 10.89 11.96 11.82
CA GLU A 218 11.04 12.58 13.15
C GLU A 218 11.83 11.69 14.11
N ASN A 219 11.56 10.39 14.11
CA ASN A 219 12.29 9.43 14.94
C ASN A 219 13.75 9.31 14.51
N ILE A 220 14.05 9.28 13.20
CA ILE A 220 15.43 9.27 12.68
C ILE A 220 16.15 10.56 13.09
N ASP A 221 15.54 11.71 12.88
CA ASP A 221 16.13 13.01 13.21
C ASP A 221 16.28 13.20 14.73
N LYS A 222 15.43 12.57 15.54
CA LYS A 222 15.57 12.56 16.99
C LYS A 222 16.82 11.80 17.46
N VAL A 223 17.20 10.72 16.78
CA VAL A 223 18.36 9.90 17.18
C VAL A 223 19.66 10.29 16.48
N GLY A 224 19.62 10.69 15.20
CA GLY A 224 20.79 11.14 14.43
C GLY A 224 20.97 12.67 14.38
N GLY A 225 20.04 13.41 14.97
CA GLY A 225 19.94 14.86 14.88
C GLY A 225 19.25 15.32 13.59
N ALA A 226 18.73 16.55 13.59
CA ALA A 226 17.98 17.12 12.47
C ALA A 226 18.70 16.96 11.12
N GLY A 227 17.93 16.63 10.08
CA GLY A 227 18.40 16.42 8.71
C GLY A 227 19.01 15.05 8.42
N THR A 228 19.03 14.13 9.39
CA THR A 228 19.59 12.79 9.20
C THR A 228 18.73 11.95 8.26
N GLY A 229 17.41 12.08 8.31
CA GLY A 229 16.51 11.40 7.36
C GLY A 229 16.77 11.79 5.90
N ALA A 230 16.97 13.10 5.66
CA ALA A 230 17.33 13.62 4.34
C ALA A 230 18.72 13.14 3.89
N PHE A 231 19.72 13.17 4.78
CA PHE A 231 21.06 12.66 4.49
C PHE A 231 21.05 11.15 4.18
N ALA A 232 20.27 10.37 4.95
CA ALA A 232 20.12 8.93 4.73
C ALA A 232 19.62 8.61 3.33
N PHE A 233 18.64 9.38 2.83
CA PHE A 233 18.14 9.20 1.47
C PHE A 233 19.22 9.45 0.41
N GLU A 234 20.00 10.51 0.54
CA GLU A 234 21.07 10.81 -0.43
C GLU A 234 22.20 9.77 -0.36
N ALA A 235 22.54 9.27 0.83
CA ALA A 235 23.53 8.19 0.99
C ALA A 235 23.03 6.87 0.38
N ILE A 236 21.75 6.53 0.55
CA ILE A 236 21.11 5.37 -0.09
C ILE A 236 21.10 5.51 -1.61
N LYS A 237 20.79 6.71 -2.15
CA LYS A 237 20.85 6.95 -3.60
C LYS A 237 22.25 6.77 -4.15
N ALA A 238 23.29 7.13 -3.40
CA ALA A 238 24.68 6.88 -3.81
C ALA A 238 25.02 5.38 -3.77
N TYR A 239 24.53 4.66 -2.75
CA TYR A 239 24.77 3.23 -2.57
C TYR A 239 24.08 2.35 -3.62
N CYS A 240 22.89 2.74 -4.06
CA CYS A 240 22.09 1.97 -5.01
C CYS A 240 22.43 2.23 -6.49
N LYS A 241 23.39 3.12 -6.79
CA LYS A 241 23.90 3.37 -8.15
C LYS A 241 24.88 2.29 -8.59
#